data_AF-A0A820I967-F1
#
_entry.id   AF-A0A820I967-F1
#
_cell.length_a   1.000
_cell.length_b   1.000
_cell.length_c   1.000
_cell.angle_alpha   90.00
_cell.angle_beta   90.00
_cell.angle_gamma   90.00
#
_symmetry.space_group_name_H-M   'P 1'
#
loop_
_entity.id
_entity.type
_entity.pdbx_description
1 polymer ?
#
loop_
_entity_poly.entity_id
_entity_poly.type
_entity_poly.pdbx_seq_one_letter_code
_entity_poly.pdbx_strand_id
1 'polypeptide(L)'
;IINGFALPLKEEHKVFLIKVLLPLHKVKTLSVYHPQLAYCIVQFLEKDPSLTQPVITGLLKYWPKTHSPKEVMFLNELEEILDVIEPAEFQKVMVSLFKQLAKCVSSPHFQVAERALYYWNNEYIMSLITENAAVILPIMFPALYKNTKTHWN
;
A
#
# COMPACT_ATOMS: atom_id res chain seq x y z
N ILE A 1 18.69 13.04 -3.19
CA ILE A 1 19.74 12.18 -2.58
C ILE A 1 19.53 10.73 -3.00
N ILE A 2 18.37 10.12 -2.70
CA ILE A 2 18.08 8.71 -2.98
C ILE A 2 18.35 8.36 -4.46
N ASN A 3 17.88 9.17 -5.42
CA ASN A 3 18.05 8.94 -6.86
C ASN A 3 19.53 8.78 -7.27
N GLY A 4 20.46 9.42 -6.55
CA GLY A 4 21.89 9.35 -6.78
C GLY A 4 22.60 8.17 -6.10
N PHE A 5 21.90 7.29 -5.39
CA PHE A 5 22.51 6.10 -4.81
C PHE A 5 22.99 5.15 -5.91
N ALA A 6 24.25 4.74 -5.78
CA ALA A 6 24.85 3.68 -6.57
C ALA A 6 24.17 2.33 -6.28
N LEU A 7 24.16 1.47 -7.29
CA LEU A 7 23.70 0.08 -7.18
C LEU A 7 24.91 -0.86 -7.10
N PRO A 8 24.86 -1.92 -6.25
CA PRO A 8 23.77 -2.25 -5.33
C PRO A 8 23.67 -1.25 -4.16
N LEU A 9 22.46 -1.10 -3.60
CA LEU A 9 22.25 -0.25 -2.43
C LEU A 9 23.09 -0.73 -1.25
N LYS A 10 23.81 0.19 -0.62
CA LYS A 10 24.53 -0.06 0.63
C LYS A 10 23.55 -0.40 1.76
N GLU A 11 24.00 -1.25 2.68
CA GLU A 11 23.20 -1.69 3.83
C GLU A 11 22.73 -0.53 4.71
N GLU A 12 23.57 0.50 4.88
CA GLU A 12 23.20 1.72 5.62
C GLU A 12 21.95 2.43 5.05
N HIS A 13 21.78 2.42 3.73
CA HIS A 13 20.61 3.02 3.08
C HIS A 13 19.36 2.14 3.28
N LYS A 14 19.51 0.81 3.28
CA LYS A 14 18.41 -0.13 3.59
C LYS A 14 17.96 0.03 5.03
N VAL A 15 18.91 0.11 5.97
CA VAL A 15 18.63 0.39 7.38
C VAL A 15 17.93 1.75 7.53
N PHE A 16 18.38 2.79 6.82
CA PHE A 16 17.74 4.10 6.83
C PHE A 16 16.26 4.04 6.39
N LEU A 17 15.96 3.34 5.29
CA LEU A 17 14.59 3.12 4.84
C LEU A 17 13.73 2.48 5.94
N ILE A 18 14.20 1.37 6.52
CA ILE A 18 13.41 0.56 7.45
C ILE A 18 13.31 1.18 8.84
N LYS A 19 14.37 1.81 9.33
CA LYS A 19 14.46 2.32 10.71
C LYS A 19 14.14 3.81 10.84
N VAL A 20 14.18 4.57 9.75
CA VAL A 20 13.93 6.02 9.77
C VAL A 20 12.70 6.36 8.92
N LEU A 21 12.74 6.12 7.60
CA LEU A 21 11.66 6.56 6.71
C LEU A 21 10.33 5.87 7.02
N LEU A 22 10.29 4.54 7.13
CA LEU A 22 9.06 3.82 7.44
C LEU A 22 8.40 4.27 8.75
N PRO A 23 9.13 4.40 9.90
CA PRO A 23 8.54 4.92 11.13
C PRO A 23 7.97 6.34 11.07
N LEU A 24 8.40 7.20 10.13
CA LEU A 24 7.84 8.55 9.97
C LEU A 24 6.34 8.53 9.62
N HIS A 25 5.83 7.43 9.08
CA HIS A 25 4.40 7.24 8.83
C HIS A 25 3.57 7.18 10.12
N LYS A 26 4.17 6.97 11.30
CA LYS A 26 3.43 6.87 12.57
C LYS A 26 2.96 8.22 13.10
N VAL A 27 3.62 9.31 12.75
CA VAL A 27 3.39 10.64 13.35
C VAL A 27 2.01 11.19 12.96
N LYS A 28 1.38 11.96 13.84
CA LYS A 28 0.04 12.53 13.60
C LYS A 28 0.04 13.57 12.48
N THR A 29 1.09 14.37 12.36
CA THR A 29 1.25 15.45 11.38
C THR A 29 1.78 14.97 10.02
N LEU A 30 1.54 13.70 9.66
CA LEU A 30 2.02 13.10 8.42
C LEU A 30 1.57 13.89 7.18
N SER A 31 0.39 14.52 7.21
CA SER A 31 -0.16 15.31 6.10
C SER A 31 0.75 16.44 5.62
N VAL A 32 1.66 16.95 6.47
CA VAL A 32 2.57 18.04 6.12
C VAL A 32 3.68 17.59 5.16
N TYR A 33 4.06 16.31 5.20
CA TYR A 33 5.24 15.81 4.47
C TYR A 33 5.00 14.48 3.74
N HIS A 34 3.77 13.99 3.70
CA HIS A 34 3.46 12.68 3.12
C HIS A 34 3.85 12.53 1.66
N PRO A 35 3.52 13.47 0.75
CA PRO A 35 3.90 13.30 -0.66
C PRO A 35 5.42 13.15 -0.83
N GLN A 36 6.21 13.89 -0.06
CA GLN A 36 7.68 13.80 -0.10
C GLN A 36 8.18 12.49 0.50
N LEU A 37 7.51 11.98 1.54
CA LEU A 37 7.86 10.69 2.14
C LEU A 37 7.52 9.52 1.21
N ALA A 38 6.32 9.50 0.64
CA ALA A 38 5.88 8.48 -0.32
C ALA A 38 6.82 8.44 -1.53
N TYR A 39 7.18 9.60 -2.08
CA TYR A 39 8.17 9.70 -3.14
C TYR A 39 9.51 9.05 -2.75
N CYS A 40 10.02 9.32 -1.54
CA CYS A 40 11.24 8.68 -1.05
C CYS A 40 11.11 7.15 -0.96
N ILE A 41 9.95 6.63 -0.52
CA ILE A 41 9.70 5.18 -0.43
C ILE A 41 9.71 4.56 -1.83
N VAL A 42 8.95 5.11 -2.78
CA VAL A 42 8.88 4.61 -4.16
C VAL A 42 10.27 4.61 -4.82
N GLN A 43 11.05 5.67 -4.65
CA GLN A 43 12.42 5.76 -5.19
C GLN A 43 13.37 4.68 -4.61
N PHE A 44 13.15 4.23 -3.38
CA PHE A 44 13.90 3.10 -2.83
C PHE A 44 13.51 1.78 -3.49
N LEU A 45 12.22 1.58 -3.76
CA LEU A 45 11.70 0.35 -4.36
C LEU A 45 12.09 0.22 -5.84
N GLU A 46 12.08 1.33 -6.60
CA GLU A 46 12.57 1.35 -7.98
C GLU A 46 14.06 0.98 -8.08
N LYS A 47 14.85 1.26 -7.03
CA LYS A 47 16.28 0.93 -6.98
C LYS A 47 16.57 -0.49 -6.51
N ASP A 48 15.73 -1.03 -5.63
CA ASP A 48 15.89 -2.38 -5.09
C ASP A 48 14.52 -2.97 -4.74
N PRO A 49 13.89 -3.70 -5.69
CA PRO A 49 12.56 -4.29 -5.51
C PRO A 49 12.47 -5.26 -4.33
N SER A 50 13.59 -5.85 -3.88
CA SER A 50 13.62 -6.76 -2.73
C SER A 50 13.19 -6.10 -1.41
N LEU A 51 13.19 -4.76 -1.37
CA LEU A 51 12.74 -3.97 -0.23
C LEU A 51 11.21 -3.83 -0.15
N THR A 52 10.47 -4.27 -1.17
CA THR A 52 9.02 -4.09 -1.24
C THR A 52 8.28 -4.82 -0.12
N GLN A 53 8.63 -6.09 0.11
CA GLN A 53 8.00 -6.89 1.17
C GLN A 53 8.13 -6.27 2.57
N PRO A 54 9.33 -5.87 3.05
CA PRO A 54 9.44 -5.23 4.36
C PRO A 54 8.78 -3.85 4.42
N VAL A 55 8.76 -3.09 3.31
CA VAL A 55 8.05 -1.79 3.23
C VAL A 55 6.55 -1.95 3.40
N ILE A 56 5.91 -2.79 2.57
CA ILE A 56 4.45 -3.02 2.65
C ILE A 56 4.08 -3.61 4.00
N THR A 57 4.87 -4.56 4.52
CA THR A 57 4.63 -5.12 5.87
C THR A 57 4.73 -4.03 6.95
N GLY A 58 5.67 -3.10 6.81
CA GLY A 58 5.82 -1.94 7.69
C GLY A 58 4.63 -0.99 7.64
N LEU A 59 4.17 -0.63 6.44
CA LEU A 59 2.99 0.22 6.25
C LEU A 59 1.73 -0.44 6.83
N LEU A 60 1.49 -1.72 6.54
CA LEU A 60 0.37 -2.49 7.11
C LEU A 60 0.43 -2.57 8.64
N LYS A 61 1.63 -2.67 9.22
CA LYS A 61 1.82 -2.62 10.68
C LYS A 61 1.45 -1.25 11.27
N TYR A 62 1.69 -0.16 10.53
CA TYR A 62 1.41 1.21 10.96
C TYR A 62 0.04 1.74 10.48
N TRP A 63 -0.79 0.86 9.90
CA TRP A 63 -2.08 1.24 9.32
C TRP A 63 -2.94 2.04 10.31
N PRO A 64 -3.40 3.25 9.94
CA PRO A 64 -4.23 4.08 10.82
C PRO A 64 -5.55 3.39 11.16
N LYS A 65 -5.90 3.34 12.45
CA LYS A 65 -7.17 2.72 12.92
C LYS A 65 -8.25 3.73 13.31
N THR A 66 -7.86 4.98 13.55
CA THR A 66 -8.74 6.02 14.13
C THR A 66 -8.61 7.37 13.42
N HIS A 67 -7.95 7.42 12.25
CA HIS A 67 -7.67 8.66 11.53
C HIS A 67 -7.88 8.49 10.02
N SER A 68 -9.13 8.59 9.57
CA SER A 68 -9.54 8.32 8.19
C SER A 68 -8.78 9.11 7.11
N PRO A 69 -8.46 10.41 7.26
CA PRO A 69 -7.65 11.11 6.27
C PRO A 69 -6.26 10.48 6.07
N LYS A 70 -5.71 9.90 7.14
CA LYS A 70 -4.39 9.24 7.09
C LYS A 70 -4.49 7.86 6.48
N GLU A 71 -5.62 7.18 6.67
CA GLU A 71 -5.93 5.94 5.98
C GLU A 71 -6.02 6.16 4.46
N VAL A 72 -6.67 7.24 4.01
CA VAL A 72 -6.69 7.65 2.59
C VAL A 72 -5.28 7.93 2.06
N MET A 73 -4.43 8.60 2.85
CA MET A 73 -3.03 8.83 2.48
C MET A 73 -2.24 7.52 2.33
N PHE A 74 -2.41 6.56 3.24
CA PHE A 74 -1.79 5.24 3.13
C PHE A 74 -2.29 4.48 1.91
N LEU A 75 -3.57 4.59 1.55
CA LEU A 75 -4.09 4.04 0.29
C LEU A 75 -3.45 4.71 -0.92
N ASN A 76 -3.26 6.04 -0.91
CA ASN A 76 -2.55 6.72 -2.00
C ASN A 76 -1.12 6.18 -2.19
N GLU A 77 -0.33 6.18 -1.12
CA GLU A 77 1.05 5.69 -1.18
C GLU A 77 1.12 4.21 -1.58
N LEU A 78 0.20 3.39 -1.09
CA LEU A 78 0.18 1.98 -1.41
C LEU A 78 -0.18 1.72 -2.88
N GLU A 79 -1.03 2.54 -3.51
CA GLU A 79 -1.24 2.47 -4.96
C GLU A 79 0.04 2.85 -5.72
N GLU A 80 0.71 3.94 -5.36
CA GLU A 80 1.99 4.34 -5.99
C GLU A 80 3.07 3.25 -5.88
N ILE A 81 3.11 2.53 -4.75
CA ILE A 81 4.00 1.38 -4.56
C ILE A 81 3.61 0.22 -5.48
N LEU A 82 2.31 -0.05 -5.65
CA LEU A 82 1.82 -1.10 -6.53
C LEU A 82 2.02 -0.79 -8.01
N ASP A 83 2.13 0.47 -8.41
CA ASP A 83 2.45 0.84 -9.80
C ASP A 83 3.87 0.44 -10.21
N VAL A 84 4.78 0.28 -9.25
CA VAL A 84 6.18 -0.09 -9.49
C VAL A 84 6.55 -1.48 -8.97
N ILE A 85 5.61 -2.21 -8.37
CA ILE A 85 5.89 -3.53 -7.78
C ILE A 85 6.15 -4.57 -8.87
N GLU A 86 7.16 -5.42 -8.69
CA GLU A 86 7.33 -6.57 -9.57
C GLU A 86 6.36 -7.70 -9.19
N PRO A 87 5.84 -8.50 -10.16
CA PRO A 87 4.91 -9.60 -9.86
C PRO A 87 5.42 -10.60 -8.81
N ALA A 88 6.73 -10.88 -8.82
CA ALA A 88 7.36 -11.78 -7.85
C ALA A 88 7.33 -11.23 -6.42
N GLU A 89 7.47 -9.91 -6.25
CA GLU A 89 7.37 -9.25 -4.95
C GLU A 89 5.91 -9.11 -4.51
N PHE A 90 4.99 -8.85 -5.45
CA PHE A 90 3.55 -8.80 -5.19
C PHE A 90 3.02 -10.09 -4.58
N GLN A 91 3.41 -11.26 -5.12
CA GLN A 91 2.99 -12.56 -4.61
C GLN A 91 3.35 -12.78 -3.12
N LYS A 92 4.44 -12.16 -2.64
CA LYS A 92 4.87 -12.27 -1.24
C LYS A 92 3.98 -11.49 -0.27
N VAL A 93 3.27 -10.47 -0.76
CA VAL A 93 2.50 -9.53 0.07
C VAL A 93 1.00 -9.54 -0.20
N MET A 94 0.55 -10.08 -1.35
CA MET A 94 -0.84 -9.97 -1.82
C MET A 94 -1.87 -10.42 -0.76
N VAL A 95 -1.57 -11.47 0.01
CA VAL A 95 -2.53 -11.98 1.00
C VAL A 95 -2.75 -10.99 2.15
N SER A 96 -1.69 -10.41 2.71
CA SER A 96 -1.81 -9.45 3.81
C SER A 96 -2.35 -8.11 3.33
N LEU A 97 -1.91 -7.68 2.14
CA LEU A 97 -2.38 -6.49 1.45
C LEU A 97 -3.89 -6.52 1.21
N PHE A 98 -4.40 -7.56 0.54
CA PHE A 98 -5.82 -7.64 0.18
C PHE A 98 -6.71 -7.90 1.39
N LYS A 99 -6.20 -8.52 2.46
CA LYS A 99 -6.92 -8.57 3.75
C LYS A 99 -7.13 -7.18 4.36
N GLN A 100 -6.19 -6.25 4.15
CA GLN A 100 -6.35 -4.88 4.60
C GLN A 100 -7.27 -4.09 3.66
N LEU A 101 -7.09 -4.21 2.34
CA LEU A 101 -7.98 -3.57 1.36
C LEU A 101 -9.44 -4.02 1.52
N ALA A 102 -9.70 -5.29 1.81
CA ALA A 102 -11.05 -5.79 2.10
C ALA A 102 -11.73 -5.04 3.26
N LYS A 103 -10.96 -4.67 4.29
CA LYS A 103 -11.46 -3.86 5.42
C LYS A 103 -11.72 -2.42 4.99
N CYS A 104 -10.82 -1.82 4.20
CA CYS A 104 -10.97 -0.45 3.70
C CYS A 104 -12.21 -0.34 2.80
N VAL A 105 -12.43 -1.29 1.90
CA VAL A 105 -13.63 -1.39 1.06
C VAL A 105 -14.89 -1.51 1.92
N SER A 106 -14.84 -2.30 3.00
CA SER A 106 -15.96 -2.44 3.94
C SER A 106 -16.07 -1.30 4.97
N SER A 107 -15.27 -0.24 4.83
CA SER A 107 -15.24 0.88 5.79
C SER A 107 -16.55 1.66 5.73
N PRO A 108 -17.14 2.05 6.87
CA PRO A 108 -18.31 2.94 6.88
C PRO A 108 -17.95 4.38 6.47
N HIS A 109 -16.66 4.72 6.42
CA HIS A 109 -16.21 6.05 6.01
C HIS A 109 -16.07 6.12 4.49
N PHE A 110 -16.96 6.86 3.83
CA PHE A 110 -17.08 6.86 2.37
C PHE A 110 -15.75 7.14 1.64
N GLN A 111 -14.97 8.14 2.06
CA GLN A 111 -13.69 8.47 1.39
C GLN A 111 -12.67 7.33 1.44
N VAL A 112 -12.70 6.48 2.48
CA VAL A 112 -11.80 5.33 2.60
C VAL A 112 -12.27 4.21 1.68
N ALA A 113 -13.58 3.92 1.70
CA ALA A 113 -14.16 2.87 0.87
C ALA A 113 -14.04 3.20 -0.63
N GLU A 114 -14.42 4.41 -1.04
CA GLU A 114 -14.28 4.92 -2.40
C GLU A 114 -12.83 4.86 -2.86
N ARG A 115 -11.90 5.36 -2.03
CA ARG A 115 -10.48 5.36 -2.39
C ARG A 115 -9.91 3.96 -2.59
N ALA A 116 -10.32 3.00 -1.75
CA ALA A 116 -9.89 1.62 -1.87
C ALA A 116 -10.51 0.94 -3.10
N LEU A 117 -11.78 1.21 -3.42
CA LEU A 117 -12.44 0.71 -4.64
C LEU A 117 -11.83 1.29 -5.91
N TYR A 118 -11.25 2.48 -5.86
CA TYR A 118 -10.62 3.12 -7.01
C TYR A 118 -9.41 2.34 -7.56
N TYR A 119 -8.82 1.42 -6.77
CA TYR A 119 -7.73 0.54 -7.22
C TYR A 119 -8.14 -0.32 -8.42
N TRP A 120 -9.44 -0.63 -8.57
CA TRP A 120 -9.95 -1.38 -9.72
C TRP A 120 -9.93 -0.60 -11.04
N ASN A 121 -9.68 0.71 -11.00
CA ASN A 121 -9.51 1.53 -12.19
C ASN A 121 -8.06 1.57 -12.69
N ASN A 122 -7.11 1.08 -11.89
CA ASN A 122 -5.71 1.01 -12.26
C ASN A 122 -5.45 -0.29 -13.05
N GLU A 123 -5.09 -0.15 -14.33
CA GLU A 123 -4.90 -1.29 -15.24
C GLU A 123 -3.82 -2.25 -14.77
N TYR A 124 -2.74 -1.74 -14.18
CA TYR A 124 -1.64 -2.57 -13.70
C TYR A 124 -2.01 -3.35 -12.44
N ILE A 125 -2.68 -2.70 -11.48
CA ILE A 125 -3.20 -3.40 -10.30
C ILE A 125 -4.23 -4.46 -10.72
N MET A 126 -5.08 -4.15 -11.70
CA MET A 126 -6.06 -5.11 -12.22
C MET A 126 -5.41 -6.31 -12.91
N SER A 127 -4.30 -6.14 -13.64
CA SER A 127 -3.58 -7.27 -14.21
C SER A 127 -2.99 -8.17 -13.12
N LEU A 128 -2.34 -7.58 -12.09
CA LEU A 128 -1.82 -8.32 -10.93
C LEU A 128 -2.93 -9.09 -10.19
N ILE A 129 -4.11 -8.49 -10.02
CA ILE A 129 -5.27 -9.15 -9.43
C ILE A 129 -5.73 -10.33 -10.27
N THR A 130 -5.81 -10.15 -11.59
CA THR A 130 -6.30 -11.16 -12.53
C THR A 130 -5.38 -12.38 -12.56
N GLU A 131 -4.07 -12.17 -12.61
CA GLU A 131 -3.07 -13.24 -12.58
C GLU A 131 -3.08 -14.04 -11.27
N ASN A 132 -3.47 -13.40 -10.16
CA ASN A 132 -3.49 -14.01 -8.82
C ASN A 132 -4.92 -14.22 -8.28
N ALA A 133 -5.91 -14.26 -9.17
CA ALA A 133 -7.33 -14.25 -8.82
C ALA A 133 -7.75 -15.41 -7.91
N ALA A 134 -7.14 -16.59 -8.08
CA ALA A 134 -7.42 -17.76 -7.26
C ALA A 134 -7.18 -17.52 -5.76
N VAL A 135 -6.24 -16.63 -5.41
CA VAL A 135 -5.92 -16.28 -4.02
C VAL A 135 -6.66 -15.00 -3.59
N ILE A 136 -6.76 -14.01 -4.47
CA ILE A 136 -7.30 -12.69 -4.14
C ILE A 136 -8.83 -12.68 -4.07
N LEU A 137 -9.52 -13.34 -5.00
CA LEU A 137 -10.99 -13.31 -5.06
C LEU A 137 -11.66 -13.82 -3.77
N PRO A 138 -11.24 -14.96 -3.16
CA PRO A 138 -11.83 -15.41 -1.90
C PRO A 138 -11.66 -14.42 -0.74
N ILE A 139 -10.63 -13.56 -0.76
CA ILE A 139 -10.38 -12.54 0.26
C ILE A 139 -11.29 -11.33 0.05
N MET A 140 -11.43 -10.88 -1.20
CA MET A 140 -12.17 -9.66 -1.53
C MET A 140 -13.68 -9.87 -1.66
N PHE A 141 -14.12 -11.04 -2.14
CA PHE A 141 -15.53 -11.31 -2.43
C PHE A 141 -16.46 -11.08 -1.24
N PRO A 142 -16.15 -11.53 0.00
CA PRO A 142 -17.03 -11.28 1.14
C PRO A 142 -17.22 -9.78 1.45
N ALA A 143 -16.17 -8.98 1.30
CA ALA A 143 -16.23 -7.53 1.52
C ALA A 143 -17.09 -6.84 0.45
N LEU A 144 -16.86 -7.17 -0.81
CA LEU A 144 -17.62 -6.61 -1.94
C LEU A 144 -19.11 -7.03 -1.88
N TYR A 145 -19.38 -8.31 -1.62
CA TYR A 145 -20.75 -8.84 -1.56
C TYR A 145 -21.56 -8.32 -0.38
N LYS A 146 -20.92 -8.08 0.77
CA LYS A 146 -21.61 -7.50 1.93
C LYS A 146 -22.06 -6.07 1.63
N ASN A 147 -21.18 -5.28 1.01
CA ASN A 147 -21.48 -3.88 0.71
C ASN A 147 -22.66 -3.72 -0.25
N THR A 148 -22.84 -4.60 -1.23
CA THR A 148 -24.01 -4.52 -2.14
C THR A 148 -25.35 -4.73 -1.46
N LYS A 149 -25.39 -5.34 -0.27
CA LYS A 149 -26.62 -5.62 0.47
C LYS A 149 -26.92 -4.65 1.61
N THR A 150 -25.90 -4.00 2.17
CA THR A 150 -26.04 -3.27 3.44
C THR A 150 -25.41 -1.88 3.43
N HIS A 151 -24.76 -1.46 2.35
CA HIS A 151 -24.12 -0.15 2.32
C HIS A 151 -25.17 0.95 2.05
N TRP A 152 -25.11 2.02 2.84
CA TRP A 152 -26.11 3.10 2.87
C TRP A 152 -25.86 4.18 1.80
N ASN A 153 -24.67 4.16 1.17
CA ASN A 153 -24.33 4.88 -0.05
C ASN A 153 -24.16 3.91 -1.21
#